data_AF-A0A183BPY2-F1
#
_entry.id   AF-A0A183BPY2-F1
#
_cell.length_a   1.000
_cell.length_b   1.000
_cell.length_c   1.000
_cell.angle_alpha   90.00
_cell.angle_beta   90.00
_cell.angle_gamma   90.00
#
_symmetry.space_group_name_H-M   'P 1'
#
loop_
_entity.id
_entity.type
_entity.pdbx_description
1 polymer ?
#
loop_
_entity_poly.entity_id
_entity_poly.type
_entity_poly.pdbx_seq_one_letter_code
_entity_poly.pdbx_strand_id
1 'polypeptide(L)'
;MNCFRFWGKKRPREQSKTKNRNVQQQKVEEATGNIPKNEVEKALQKNDVIELEEYQKLVNALQTKIVGLEENQQALQKLVAALSEKAAKCVGGERVEQIELELKEETNRKLEELRNNSLDAIEKGELIAKMEQQQQTIIDALTEAQKGNVEHFSLLRTKIDELERKQKANQKEHRAKIDEGINQLKGELFAKMEQYPKELQQNIDALTEAQQGNGLMPEQNQWDSTACHEELTLSGPDQLIVHYTGKNWGKNCSVLAKRPMPKKNFGNSYYEVTILEKACDVSIGLATKEMPLDGWVGFEEGTYAYASNGTFMGHEVEEWSPLSAHPFIEHGIPEFGVGDVIGCGVDWQLAKLFIQRMGSDGKLPVCLSPILPPNCFRAFRCMTRAT
;
A
#
# COMPACT_ATOMS: atom_id res chain seq x y z
N MET A 1 -17.88 -52.44 -14.84
CA MET A 1 -18.25 -51.16 -15.50
C MET A 1 -17.37 -50.07 -14.92
N ASN A 2 -16.38 -49.64 -15.69
CA ASN A 2 -15.36 -48.66 -15.30
C ASN A 2 -15.92 -47.25 -15.44
N CYS A 3 -15.80 -46.42 -14.41
CA CYS A 3 -16.17 -45.01 -14.44
C CYS A 3 -14.95 -44.16 -14.04
N PHE A 4 -14.17 -43.76 -15.04
CA PHE A 4 -13.07 -42.81 -14.91
C PHE A 4 -13.64 -41.39 -14.82
N ARG A 5 -13.47 -40.72 -13.67
CA ARG A 5 -13.75 -39.28 -13.52
C ARG A 5 -12.49 -38.48 -13.80
N PHE A 6 -12.52 -37.75 -14.91
CA PHE A 6 -11.54 -36.78 -15.37
C PHE A 6 -11.55 -35.53 -14.46
N TRP A 7 -10.44 -35.22 -13.79
CA TRP A 7 -10.26 -33.94 -13.10
C TRP A 7 -9.61 -32.93 -14.05
N GLY A 8 -10.37 -31.88 -14.40
CA GLY A 8 -9.94 -30.79 -15.26
C GLY A 8 -8.91 -29.89 -14.56
N LYS A 9 -7.80 -29.64 -15.26
CA LYS A 9 -6.78 -28.65 -14.89
C LYS A 9 -7.41 -27.24 -14.88
N LYS A 10 -7.46 -26.61 -13.70
CA LYS A 10 -7.74 -25.18 -13.55
C LYS A 10 -6.59 -24.37 -14.17
N ARG A 11 -6.93 -23.45 -15.09
CA ARG A 11 -6.04 -22.43 -15.65
C ARG A 11 -5.62 -21.43 -14.55
N PRO A 12 -4.34 -21.04 -14.44
CA PRO A 12 -3.95 -19.92 -13.59
C PRO A 12 -4.42 -18.60 -14.21
N ARG A 13 -5.12 -17.77 -13.41
CA ARG A 13 -5.42 -16.38 -13.74
C ARG A 13 -4.10 -15.58 -13.73
N GLU A 14 -3.75 -14.98 -14.86
CA GLU A 14 -2.79 -13.87 -14.94
C GLU A 14 -3.38 -12.65 -14.20
N GLN A 15 -2.93 -12.40 -12.97
CA GLN A 15 -3.11 -11.13 -12.26
C GLN A 15 -1.77 -10.69 -11.66
N SER A 16 -0.86 -10.15 -12.47
CA SER A 16 0.32 -9.43 -11.96
C SER A 16 1.11 -8.68 -13.04
N LYS A 17 0.45 -7.83 -13.84
CA LYS A 17 1.18 -6.91 -14.75
C LYS A 17 0.82 -5.43 -14.63
N THR A 18 -0.15 -5.06 -13.79
CA THR A 18 -0.65 -3.66 -13.74
C THR A 18 -0.09 -2.81 -12.60
N LYS A 19 0.51 -3.39 -11.55
CA LYS A 19 0.99 -2.61 -10.39
C LYS A 19 2.43 -2.06 -10.50
N ASN A 20 3.27 -2.59 -11.39
CA ASN A 20 4.68 -2.18 -11.50
C ASN A 20 4.98 -1.10 -12.56
N ARG A 21 3.96 -0.64 -13.32
CA ARG A 21 4.12 0.53 -14.21
C ARG A 21 4.06 1.87 -13.46
N ASN A 22 3.34 1.94 -12.34
CA ASN A 22 3.17 3.20 -11.60
C ASN A 22 4.43 3.65 -10.83
N VAL A 23 5.26 2.72 -10.35
CA VAL A 23 6.42 3.08 -9.51
C VAL A 23 7.63 3.55 -10.33
N GLN A 24 7.72 3.18 -11.63
CA GLN A 24 8.81 3.64 -12.50
C GLN A 24 8.51 4.97 -13.20
N GLN A 25 7.25 5.39 -13.34
CA GLN A 25 6.91 6.74 -13.82
C GLN A 25 7.15 7.81 -12.75
N GLN A 26 6.98 7.47 -11.46
CA GLN A 26 7.04 8.44 -10.37
C GLN A 26 8.47 8.85 -9.96
N LYS A 27 9.50 8.06 -10.32
CA LYS A 27 10.91 8.34 -9.94
C LYS A 27 11.74 9.07 -10.99
N VAL A 28 11.19 9.33 -12.18
CA VAL A 28 11.88 10.12 -13.23
C VAL A 28 11.49 11.61 -13.14
N GLU A 29 10.40 11.95 -12.44
CA GLU A 29 9.93 13.33 -12.29
C GLU A 29 10.61 14.13 -11.16
N GLU A 30 11.35 13.48 -10.24
CA GLU A 30 11.95 14.17 -9.08
C GLU A 30 13.40 14.67 -9.30
N ALA A 31 14.05 14.34 -10.42
CA ALA A 31 15.46 14.69 -10.67
C ALA A 31 15.69 15.77 -11.74
N THR A 32 14.63 16.21 -12.43
CA THR A 32 14.67 17.37 -13.34
C THR A 32 13.70 18.40 -12.80
N GLY A 33 14.22 19.48 -12.20
CA GLY A 33 13.40 20.60 -11.76
C GLY A 33 12.41 20.97 -12.86
N ASN A 34 11.13 20.82 -12.56
CA ASN A 34 10.00 21.02 -13.46
C ASN A 34 9.96 22.48 -13.91
N ILE A 35 10.75 22.82 -14.94
CA ILE A 35 10.33 23.85 -15.88
C ILE A 35 9.43 23.11 -16.86
N PRO A 36 8.11 23.34 -16.85
CA PRO A 36 7.21 22.70 -17.79
C PRO A 36 7.74 22.95 -19.19
N LYS A 37 7.88 21.91 -20.04
CA LYS A 37 8.20 22.08 -21.47
C LYS A 37 7.37 23.19 -22.13
N ASN A 38 6.15 23.36 -21.64
CA ASN A 38 5.18 24.36 -22.05
C ASN A 38 5.59 25.82 -21.74
N GLU A 39 6.46 26.06 -20.75
CA GLU A 39 6.96 27.41 -20.42
C GLU A 39 8.13 27.82 -21.30
N VAL A 40 9.03 26.88 -21.65
CA VAL A 40 10.13 27.14 -22.60
C VAL A 40 9.57 27.34 -24.01
N GLU A 41 8.60 26.54 -24.45
CA GLU A 41 7.91 26.77 -25.74
C GLU A 41 7.14 28.09 -25.76
N LYS A 42 6.50 28.50 -24.65
CA LYS A 42 5.84 29.81 -24.55
C LYS A 42 6.80 30.99 -24.58
N ALA A 43 8.00 30.84 -24.01
CA ALA A 43 9.01 31.90 -24.02
C ALA A 43 9.63 32.07 -25.42
N LEU A 44 9.92 30.96 -26.11
CA LEU A 44 10.40 30.98 -27.50
C LEU A 44 9.36 31.58 -28.44
N GLN A 45 8.09 31.17 -28.34
CA GLN A 45 7.01 31.74 -29.15
C GLN A 45 6.77 33.23 -28.92
N LYS A 46 7.02 33.74 -27.70
CA LYS A 46 6.84 35.18 -27.42
C LYS A 46 7.93 36.03 -28.05
N ASN A 47 9.17 35.56 -28.09
CA ASN A 47 10.27 36.34 -28.67
C ASN A 47 10.19 36.40 -30.20
N ASP A 48 9.87 35.27 -30.86
CA ASP A 48 9.75 35.23 -32.34
C ASP A 48 8.57 36.09 -32.86
N VAL A 49 7.49 36.20 -32.08
CA VAL A 49 6.31 37.01 -32.45
C VAL A 49 6.58 38.51 -32.34
N ILE A 50 7.41 38.95 -31.39
CA ILE A 50 7.71 40.38 -31.18
C ILE A 50 8.55 40.93 -32.33
N GLU A 51 9.57 40.18 -32.80
CA GLU A 51 10.40 40.62 -33.92
C GLU A 51 9.59 40.72 -35.22
N LEU A 52 8.71 39.75 -35.49
CA LEU A 52 7.91 39.73 -36.73
C LEU A 52 6.94 40.92 -36.84
N GLU A 53 6.40 41.40 -35.72
CA GLU A 53 5.49 42.54 -35.70
C GLU A 53 6.20 43.87 -35.99
N GLU A 54 7.45 44.03 -35.51
CA GLU A 54 8.29 45.19 -35.80
C GLU A 54 8.72 45.23 -37.27
N TYR A 55 9.08 44.09 -37.86
CA TYR A 55 9.36 43.99 -39.29
C TYR A 55 8.14 44.37 -40.14
N GLN A 56 6.95 43.88 -39.78
CA GLN A 56 5.72 44.22 -40.51
C GLN A 56 5.42 45.73 -40.48
N LYS A 57 5.68 46.40 -39.34
CA LYS A 57 5.55 47.86 -39.22
C LYS A 57 6.52 48.58 -40.15
N LEU A 58 7.76 48.11 -40.26
CA LEU A 58 8.76 48.70 -41.15
C LEU A 58 8.39 48.53 -42.64
N VAL A 59 7.93 47.34 -43.04
CA VAL A 59 7.47 47.06 -44.41
C VAL A 59 6.30 47.98 -44.80
N ASN A 60 5.31 48.12 -43.93
CA ASN A 60 4.16 49.01 -44.16
C ASN A 60 4.59 50.49 -44.27
N ALA A 61 5.55 50.92 -43.46
CA ALA A 61 6.09 52.28 -43.51
C ALA A 61 6.84 52.55 -44.82
N LEU A 62 7.60 51.57 -45.33
CA LEU A 62 8.27 51.65 -46.63
C LEU A 62 7.27 51.70 -47.78
N GLN A 63 6.24 50.86 -47.75
CA GLN A 63 5.22 50.81 -48.79
C GLN A 63 4.43 52.12 -48.90
N THR A 64 4.16 52.77 -47.76
CA THR A 64 3.53 54.10 -47.71
C THR A 64 4.42 55.17 -48.38
N LYS A 65 5.75 55.10 -48.18
CA LYS A 65 6.70 56.02 -48.82
C LYS A 65 6.79 55.82 -50.33
N ILE A 66 6.71 54.57 -50.80
CA ILE A 66 6.71 54.26 -52.25
C ILE A 66 5.50 54.88 -52.94
N VAL A 67 4.30 54.71 -52.38
CA VAL A 67 3.08 55.32 -52.93
C VAL A 67 3.19 56.85 -52.99
N GLY A 68 3.74 57.49 -51.95
CA GLY A 68 3.98 58.93 -51.95
C GLY A 68 4.95 59.40 -53.04
N LEU A 69 5.96 58.60 -53.38
CA LEU A 69 6.88 58.90 -54.49
C LEU A 69 6.16 58.81 -55.86
N GLU A 70 5.26 57.84 -56.05
CA GLU A 70 4.45 57.71 -57.26
C GLU A 70 3.51 58.90 -57.44
N GLU A 71 2.87 59.37 -56.37
CA GLU A 71 2.02 60.57 -56.39
C GLU A 71 2.81 61.83 -56.77
N ASN A 72 4.00 62.00 -56.19
CA ASN A 72 4.91 63.09 -56.53
C ASN A 72 5.36 63.05 -57.99
N GLN A 73 5.65 61.85 -58.51
CA GLN A 73 5.99 61.66 -59.92
C GLN A 73 4.84 62.07 -60.85
N GLN A 74 3.60 61.71 -60.51
CA GLN A 74 2.41 62.12 -61.26
C GLN A 74 2.18 63.64 -61.21
N ALA A 75 2.40 64.28 -60.05
CA ALA A 75 2.31 65.72 -59.90
C ALA A 75 3.34 66.45 -60.78
N LEU A 76 4.57 65.93 -60.85
CA LEU A 76 5.61 66.46 -61.71
C LEU A 76 5.22 66.37 -63.19
N GLN A 77 4.68 65.21 -63.63
CA GLN A 77 4.20 65.03 -65.01
C GLN A 77 3.09 66.01 -65.38
N LYS A 78 2.13 66.27 -64.48
CA LYS A 78 1.08 67.28 -64.68
C LYS A 78 1.65 68.69 -64.82
N LEU A 79 2.64 69.03 -64.00
CA LEU A 79 3.29 70.33 -64.03
C LEU A 79 4.06 70.54 -65.34
N VAL A 80 4.79 69.52 -65.81
CA VAL A 80 5.46 69.54 -67.13
C VAL A 80 4.45 69.77 -68.25
N ALA A 81 3.32 69.05 -68.25
CA ALA A 81 2.28 69.22 -69.26
C ALA A 81 1.68 70.64 -69.26
N ALA A 82 1.37 71.19 -68.09
CA ALA A 82 0.85 72.56 -67.95
C ALA A 82 1.85 73.62 -68.43
N LEU A 83 3.15 73.40 -68.17
CA LEU A 83 4.21 74.27 -68.66
C LEU A 83 4.34 74.21 -70.19
N SER A 84 4.28 73.02 -70.79
CA SER A 84 4.28 72.86 -72.25
C SER A 84 3.10 73.60 -72.90
N GLU A 85 1.91 73.57 -72.28
CA GLU A 85 0.74 74.29 -72.76
C GLU A 85 0.90 75.81 -72.65
N LYS A 86 1.48 76.31 -71.54
CA LYS A 86 1.71 77.74 -71.34
C LYS A 86 2.77 78.29 -72.31
N ALA A 87 3.83 77.52 -72.57
CA ALA A 87 4.86 77.87 -73.55
C ALA A 87 4.26 78.03 -74.96
N ALA A 88 3.31 77.18 -75.34
CA ALA A 88 2.63 77.27 -76.63
C ALA A 88 1.76 78.54 -76.80
N LYS A 89 1.39 79.22 -75.71
CA LYS A 89 0.49 80.38 -75.70
C LYS A 89 1.19 81.75 -75.64
N CYS A 90 2.49 81.81 -75.39
CA CYS A 90 3.22 83.09 -75.27
C CYS A 90 3.71 83.61 -76.63
N VAL A 91 2.98 84.58 -77.21
CA VAL A 91 3.39 85.34 -78.40
C VAL A 91 3.91 86.71 -77.95
N GLY A 92 5.20 86.79 -77.56
CA GLY A 92 5.87 88.05 -77.18
C GLY A 92 7.22 87.82 -76.47
N GLY A 93 8.33 88.14 -77.15
CA GLY A 93 9.70 87.69 -76.81
C GLY A 93 10.25 88.09 -75.43
N GLU A 94 9.99 89.30 -74.92
CA GLU A 94 10.60 89.77 -73.65
C GLU A 94 10.02 89.11 -72.39
N ARG A 95 8.75 88.66 -72.40
CA ARG A 95 8.16 87.95 -71.25
C ARG A 95 8.53 86.47 -71.20
N VAL A 96 9.12 85.94 -72.26
CA VAL A 96 9.53 84.53 -72.37
C VAL A 96 10.86 84.31 -71.64
N GLU A 97 11.83 85.21 -71.79
CA GLU A 97 13.15 85.07 -71.16
C GLU A 97 13.09 85.06 -69.62
N GLN A 98 12.26 85.92 -69.02
CA GLN A 98 12.10 85.96 -67.56
C GLN A 98 11.44 84.69 -67.00
N ILE A 99 10.42 84.17 -67.70
CA ILE A 99 9.76 82.91 -67.30
C ILE A 99 10.71 81.72 -67.48
N GLU A 100 11.57 81.74 -68.51
CA GLU A 100 12.56 80.70 -68.75
C GLU A 100 13.64 80.68 -67.66
N LEU A 101 14.09 81.86 -67.19
CA LEU A 101 15.05 81.95 -66.09
C LEU A 101 14.47 81.46 -64.76
N GLU A 102 13.28 81.92 -64.38
CA GLU A 102 12.59 81.46 -63.16
C GLU A 102 12.32 79.95 -63.22
N LEU A 103 11.97 79.43 -64.39
CA LEU A 103 11.76 78.00 -64.58
C LEU A 103 13.05 77.20 -64.39
N LYS A 104 14.18 77.72 -64.89
CA LYS A 104 15.49 77.08 -64.77
C LYS A 104 15.96 77.06 -63.31
N GLU A 105 15.77 78.15 -62.58
CA GLU A 105 16.09 78.21 -61.15
C GLU A 105 15.23 77.24 -60.33
N GLU A 106 13.92 77.21 -60.56
CA GLU A 106 13.00 76.31 -59.86
C GLU A 106 13.29 74.84 -60.18
N THR A 107 13.63 74.53 -61.43
CA THR A 107 14.01 73.17 -61.85
C THR A 107 15.31 72.73 -61.18
N ASN A 108 16.31 73.62 -61.10
CA ASN A 108 17.58 73.34 -60.42
C ASN A 108 17.37 73.14 -58.91
N ARG A 109 16.52 73.94 -58.26
CA ARG A 109 16.20 73.78 -56.84
C ARG A 109 15.59 72.40 -56.56
N LYS A 110 14.62 71.97 -57.38
CA LYS A 110 13.99 70.65 -57.26
C LYS A 110 14.95 69.50 -57.58
N LEU A 111 15.85 69.68 -58.54
CA LEU A 111 16.88 68.69 -58.86
C LEU A 111 17.85 68.50 -57.68
N GLU A 112 18.27 69.58 -57.01
CA GLU A 112 19.16 69.48 -55.86
C GLU A 112 18.45 68.84 -54.65
N GLU A 113 17.17 69.14 -54.44
CA GLU A 113 16.34 68.49 -53.42
C GLU A 113 16.17 66.98 -53.69
N LEU A 114 15.90 66.60 -54.94
CA LEU A 114 15.85 65.20 -55.36
C LEU A 114 17.20 64.49 -55.17
N ARG A 115 18.30 65.17 -55.49
CA ARG A 115 19.65 64.64 -55.33
C ARG A 115 19.95 64.34 -53.87
N ASN A 116 19.68 65.29 -52.96
CA ASN A 116 19.89 65.10 -51.52
C ASN A 116 19.03 63.96 -50.97
N ASN A 117 17.75 63.88 -51.37
CA ASN A 117 16.88 62.78 -50.98
C ASN A 117 17.37 61.41 -51.51
N SER A 118 17.96 61.37 -52.72
CA SER A 118 18.50 60.15 -53.29
C SER A 118 19.78 59.69 -52.58
N LEU A 119 20.65 60.61 -52.15
CA LEU A 119 21.86 60.30 -51.39
C LEU A 119 21.51 59.67 -50.04
N ASP A 120 20.56 60.27 -49.32
CA ASP A 120 20.03 59.75 -48.05
C ASP A 120 19.42 58.35 -48.21
N ALA A 121 18.76 58.08 -49.34
CA ALA A 121 18.18 56.77 -49.63
C ALA A 121 19.27 55.72 -49.91
N ILE A 122 20.33 56.09 -50.63
CA ILE A 122 21.48 55.21 -50.92
C ILE A 122 22.21 54.85 -49.62
N GLU A 123 22.52 55.84 -48.77
CA GLU A 123 23.20 55.60 -47.49
C GLU A 123 22.37 54.69 -46.57
N LYS A 124 21.03 54.87 -46.54
CA LYS A 124 20.12 53.96 -45.81
C LYS A 124 20.11 52.55 -46.41
N GLY A 125 20.16 52.43 -47.74
CA GLY A 125 20.26 51.14 -48.42
C GLY A 125 21.53 50.37 -48.07
N GLU A 126 22.68 51.05 -48.01
CA GLU A 126 23.95 50.42 -47.60
C GLU A 126 23.92 49.95 -46.14
N LEU A 127 23.29 50.73 -45.24
CA LEU A 127 23.13 50.34 -43.85
C LEU A 127 22.24 49.09 -43.72
N ILE A 128 21.15 49.02 -44.47
CA ILE A 128 20.24 47.85 -44.50
C ILE A 128 20.99 46.61 -44.99
N ALA A 129 21.74 46.71 -46.09
CA ALA A 129 22.51 45.58 -46.61
C ALA A 129 23.55 45.03 -45.60
N LYS A 130 24.20 45.93 -44.84
CA LYS A 130 25.12 45.52 -43.76
C LYS A 130 24.40 44.80 -42.62
N MET A 131 23.21 45.30 -42.22
CA MET A 131 22.40 44.64 -41.20
C MET A 131 21.92 43.25 -41.66
N GLU A 132 21.46 43.12 -42.90
CA GLU A 132 21.07 41.84 -43.49
C GLU A 132 22.24 40.84 -43.52
N GLN A 133 23.44 41.29 -43.91
CA GLN A 133 24.64 40.44 -43.92
C GLN A 133 25.02 39.97 -42.50
N GLN A 134 24.91 40.84 -41.50
CA GLN A 134 25.16 40.49 -40.11
C GLN A 134 24.14 39.46 -39.61
N GLN A 135 22.85 39.64 -39.94
CA GLN A 135 21.80 38.68 -39.60
C GLN A 135 22.06 37.31 -40.23
N GLN A 136 22.43 37.26 -41.51
CA GLN A 136 22.74 35.99 -42.17
C GLN A 136 23.92 35.27 -41.51
N THR A 137 24.96 36.01 -41.13
CA THR A 137 26.12 35.45 -40.43
C THR A 137 25.74 34.84 -39.07
N ILE A 138 24.83 35.49 -38.34
CA ILE A 138 24.31 34.99 -37.06
C ILE A 138 23.47 33.72 -37.28
N ILE A 139 22.61 33.70 -38.31
CA ILE A 139 21.79 32.53 -38.67
C ILE A 139 22.67 31.33 -39.00
N ASP A 140 23.72 31.51 -39.80
CA ASP A 140 24.63 30.42 -40.19
C ASP A 140 25.38 29.87 -38.97
N ALA A 141 25.88 30.75 -38.08
CA ALA A 141 26.55 30.35 -36.85
C ALA A 141 25.62 29.59 -35.90
N LEU A 142 24.36 30.03 -35.75
CA LEU A 142 23.36 29.33 -34.95
C LEU A 142 22.99 27.97 -35.56
N THR A 143 22.90 27.89 -36.88
CA THR A 143 22.59 26.64 -37.60
C THR A 143 23.68 25.58 -37.38
N GLU A 144 24.96 25.96 -37.50
CA GLU A 144 26.07 25.03 -37.26
C GLU A 144 26.16 24.62 -35.77
N ALA A 145 25.90 25.53 -34.83
CA ALA A 145 25.82 25.19 -33.41
C ALA A 145 24.67 24.20 -33.11
N GLN A 146 23.51 24.40 -33.75
CA GLN A 146 22.37 23.48 -33.62
C GLN A 146 22.68 22.10 -34.20
N LYS A 147 23.40 22.01 -35.31
CA LYS A 147 23.81 20.74 -35.92
C LYS A 147 24.67 19.89 -34.99
N GLY A 148 25.66 20.51 -34.33
CA GLY A 148 26.49 19.82 -33.33
C GLY A 148 25.68 19.30 -32.14
N ASN A 149 24.67 20.06 -31.69
CA ASN A 149 23.77 19.63 -30.63
C ASN A 149 22.92 18.42 -31.03
N VAL A 150 22.41 18.38 -32.28
CA VAL A 150 21.62 17.25 -32.80
C VAL A 150 22.45 15.97 -32.82
N GLU A 151 23.72 16.04 -33.26
CA GLU A 151 24.63 14.89 -33.26
C GLU A 151 24.92 14.40 -31.83
N HIS A 152 25.15 15.32 -30.89
CA HIS A 152 25.34 14.98 -29.48
C HIS A 152 24.11 14.29 -28.88
N PHE A 153 22.89 14.77 -29.16
CA PHE A 153 21.65 14.12 -28.71
C PHE A 153 21.46 12.74 -29.32
N SER A 154 21.82 12.55 -30.59
CA SER A 154 21.81 11.24 -31.25
C SER A 154 22.78 10.25 -30.57
N LEU A 155 23.99 10.70 -30.25
CA LEU A 155 24.96 9.90 -29.50
C LEU A 155 24.46 9.56 -28.08
N LEU A 156 23.82 10.51 -27.39
CA LEU A 156 23.24 10.25 -26.07
C LEU A 156 22.12 9.22 -26.14
N ARG A 157 21.28 9.27 -27.18
CA ARG A 157 20.19 8.32 -27.40
C ARG A 157 20.70 6.90 -27.59
N THR A 158 21.76 6.70 -28.37
CA THR A 158 22.35 5.36 -28.57
C THR A 158 22.92 4.77 -27.29
N LYS A 159 23.58 5.60 -26.45
CA LYS A 159 24.07 5.17 -25.13
C LYS A 159 22.95 4.78 -24.17
N ILE A 160 21.83 5.51 -24.18
CA ILE A 160 20.64 5.16 -23.39
C ILE A 160 20.11 3.79 -23.82
N ASP A 161 19.96 3.56 -25.12
CA ASP A 161 19.48 2.27 -25.63
C ASP A 161 20.44 1.11 -25.30
N GLU A 162 21.75 1.35 -25.31
CA GLU A 162 22.74 0.35 -24.89
C GLU A 162 22.61 0.01 -23.39
N LEU A 163 22.47 1.02 -22.54
CA LEU A 163 22.29 0.84 -21.10
C LEU A 163 20.98 0.11 -20.78
N GLU A 164 19.89 0.43 -21.46
CA GLU A 164 18.61 -0.28 -21.31
C GLU A 164 18.73 -1.77 -21.67
N ARG A 165 19.48 -2.10 -22.74
CA ARG A 165 19.73 -3.50 -23.13
C ARG A 165 20.55 -4.22 -22.06
N LYS A 166 21.62 -3.61 -21.54
CA LYS A 166 22.42 -4.17 -20.45
C LYS A 166 21.60 -4.40 -19.18
N GLN A 167 20.74 -3.45 -18.81
CA GLN A 167 19.86 -3.58 -17.66
C GLN A 167 18.86 -4.73 -17.82
N LYS A 168 18.24 -4.88 -19.01
CA LYS A 168 17.33 -5.98 -19.31
C LYS A 168 18.02 -7.34 -19.27
N ALA A 169 19.26 -7.43 -19.76
CA ALA A 169 20.07 -8.67 -19.69
C ALA A 169 20.37 -9.06 -18.24
N ASN A 170 20.88 -8.12 -17.43
CA ASN A 170 21.17 -8.36 -16.02
C ASN A 170 19.91 -8.75 -15.25
N GLN A 171 18.78 -8.10 -15.52
CA GLN A 171 17.51 -8.44 -14.89
C GLN A 171 17.05 -9.87 -15.24
N LYS A 172 17.26 -10.30 -16.48
CA LYS A 172 16.94 -11.67 -16.93
C LYS A 172 17.83 -12.70 -16.22
N GLU A 173 19.13 -12.41 -16.08
CA GLU A 173 20.06 -13.28 -15.36
C GLU A 173 19.70 -13.43 -13.87
N HIS A 174 19.39 -12.31 -13.19
CA HIS A 174 18.96 -12.35 -11.79
C HIS A 174 17.66 -13.16 -11.61
N ARG A 175 16.70 -13.03 -12.53
CA ARG A 175 15.47 -13.84 -12.50
C ARG A 175 15.77 -15.34 -12.66
N ALA A 176 16.65 -15.72 -13.58
CA ALA A 176 17.04 -17.11 -13.77
C ALA A 176 17.69 -17.71 -12.50
N LYS A 177 18.58 -16.96 -11.84
CA LYS A 177 19.20 -17.38 -10.57
C LYS A 177 18.18 -17.55 -9.43
N ILE A 178 17.17 -16.67 -9.36
CA ILE A 178 16.08 -16.79 -8.39
C ILE A 178 15.23 -18.04 -8.67
N ASP A 179 14.88 -18.28 -9.94
CA ASP A 179 14.08 -19.45 -10.33
C ASP A 179 14.83 -20.77 -10.04
N GLU A 180 16.14 -20.81 -10.27
CA GLU A 180 17.02 -21.93 -9.89
C GLU A 180 17.03 -22.17 -8.37
N GLY A 181 17.24 -21.12 -7.57
CA GLY A 181 17.22 -21.20 -6.11
C GLY A 181 15.87 -21.65 -5.54
N ILE A 182 14.76 -21.20 -6.12
CA ILE A 182 13.41 -21.65 -5.74
C ILE A 182 13.22 -23.14 -6.03
N ASN A 183 13.71 -23.62 -7.17
CA ASN A 183 13.60 -25.03 -7.53
C ASN A 183 14.46 -25.93 -6.62
N GLN A 184 15.66 -25.48 -6.24
CA GLN A 184 16.49 -26.17 -5.25
C GLN A 184 15.79 -26.27 -3.89
N LEU A 185 15.30 -25.15 -3.35
CA LEU A 185 14.59 -25.13 -2.06
C LEU A 185 13.33 -25.99 -2.06
N LYS A 186 12.59 -26.02 -3.17
CA LYS A 186 11.45 -26.93 -3.33
C LYS A 186 11.88 -28.39 -3.27
N GLY A 187 12.98 -28.76 -3.95
CA GLY A 187 13.53 -30.12 -3.90
C GLY A 187 13.91 -30.54 -2.48
N GLU A 188 14.60 -29.67 -1.75
CA GLU A 188 14.97 -29.91 -0.35
C GLU A 188 13.74 -30.03 0.57
N LEU A 189 12.72 -29.18 0.37
CA LEU A 189 11.49 -29.24 1.14
C LEU A 189 10.72 -30.53 0.88
N PHE A 190 10.59 -30.97 -0.38
CA PHE A 190 9.94 -32.24 -0.71
C PHE A 190 10.69 -33.44 -0.08
N ALA A 191 12.03 -33.44 -0.10
CA ALA A 191 12.82 -34.48 0.54
C ALA A 191 12.56 -34.55 2.06
N LYS A 192 12.50 -33.40 2.76
CA LYS A 192 12.15 -33.35 4.19
C LYS A 192 10.71 -33.80 4.46
N MET A 193 9.77 -33.40 3.59
CA MET A 193 8.37 -33.83 3.71
C MET A 193 8.18 -35.33 3.48
N GLU A 194 9.01 -36.00 2.68
CA GLU A 194 8.99 -37.46 2.53
C GLU A 194 9.62 -38.20 3.72
N GLN A 195 10.53 -37.54 4.45
CA GLN A 195 11.17 -38.12 5.64
C GLN A 195 10.24 -38.09 6.86
N TYR A 196 9.47 -37.02 7.04
CA TYR A 196 8.61 -36.82 8.22
C TYR A 196 7.60 -37.97 8.48
N PRO A 197 6.88 -38.54 7.49
CA PRO A 197 5.99 -39.67 7.71
C PRO A 197 6.72 -40.94 8.16
N LYS A 198 7.95 -41.15 7.71
CA LYS A 198 8.75 -42.33 8.09
C LYS A 198 9.16 -42.26 9.56
N GLU A 199 9.59 -41.09 10.02
CA GLU A 199 9.89 -40.84 11.44
C GLU A 199 8.62 -40.96 12.30
N LEU A 200 7.49 -40.43 11.84
CA LEU A 200 6.23 -40.54 12.57
C LEU A 200 5.77 -42.00 12.71
N GLN A 201 5.91 -42.81 11.65
CA GLN A 201 5.58 -44.23 11.70
C GLN A 201 6.47 -44.98 12.71
N GLN A 202 7.78 -44.72 12.69
CA GLN A 202 8.71 -45.32 13.67
C GLN A 202 8.35 -44.96 15.11
N ASN A 203 7.94 -43.72 15.36
CA ASN A 203 7.50 -43.28 16.69
C ASN A 203 6.18 -43.94 17.13
N ILE A 204 5.24 -44.13 16.20
CA ILE A 204 3.98 -44.83 16.48
C ILE A 204 4.25 -46.30 16.81
N ASP A 205 5.13 -46.96 16.07
CA ASP A 205 5.49 -48.35 16.30
C ASP A 205 6.15 -48.50 17.70
N ALA A 206 7.09 -47.63 18.04
CA ALA A 206 7.75 -47.61 19.35
C ALA A 206 6.76 -47.33 20.51
N LEU A 207 5.80 -46.42 20.32
CA LEU A 207 4.78 -46.13 21.31
C LEU A 207 3.82 -47.31 21.51
N THR A 208 3.44 -47.98 20.42
CA THR A 208 2.57 -49.16 20.45
C THR A 208 3.22 -50.30 21.22
N GLU A 209 4.51 -50.55 20.99
CA GLU A 209 5.28 -51.54 21.74
C GLU A 209 5.37 -51.18 23.24
N ALA A 210 5.61 -49.91 23.57
CA ALA A 210 5.66 -49.46 24.96
C ALA A 210 4.31 -49.59 25.69
N GLN A 211 3.19 -49.38 24.99
CA GLN A 211 1.84 -49.52 25.53
C GLN A 211 1.44 -50.98 25.76
N GLN A 212 1.93 -51.92 24.93
CA GLN A 212 1.70 -53.35 25.13
C GLN A 212 2.42 -53.89 26.38
N GLY A 213 3.46 -53.20 26.88
CA GLY A 213 4.21 -53.57 28.08
C GLY A 213 3.67 -53.00 29.40
N ASN A 214 2.82 -51.97 29.37
CA ASN A 214 2.31 -51.29 30.58
C ASN A 214 0.79 -51.30 30.59
N GLY A 215 0.21 -52.15 31.44
CA GLY A 215 -1.24 -52.32 31.60
C GLY A 215 -2.00 -51.00 31.64
N LEU A 216 -2.95 -50.88 30.72
CA LEU A 216 -3.98 -49.83 30.67
C LEU A 216 -4.54 -49.60 32.08
N MET A 217 -4.41 -48.39 32.62
CA MET A 217 -5.12 -47.98 33.84
C MET A 217 -6.63 -48.10 33.56
N PRO A 218 -7.38 -48.99 34.24
CA PRO A 218 -8.76 -49.29 33.84
C PRO A 218 -9.82 -48.38 34.50
N GLU A 219 -9.45 -47.48 35.43
CA GLU A 219 -10.44 -46.72 36.20
C GLU A 219 -10.53 -45.26 35.78
N GLN A 220 -11.68 -44.89 35.22
CA GLN A 220 -12.12 -43.50 35.11
C GLN A 220 -12.08 -42.83 36.50
N ASN A 221 -11.44 -41.66 36.60
CA ASN A 221 -11.35 -40.91 37.85
C ASN A 221 -12.71 -40.26 38.17
N GLN A 222 -13.37 -40.77 39.21
CA GLN A 222 -14.72 -40.39 39.67
C GLN A 222 -14.68 -39.14 40.58
N TRP A 223 -15.84 -38.51 40.81
CA TRP A 223 -15.97 -37.49 41.88
C TRP A 223 -15.86 -38.15 43.26
N ASP A 224 -15.30 -37.43 44.24
CA ASP A 224 -15.11 -37.95 45.59
C ASP A 224 -16.28 -37.60 46.50
N SER A 225 -17.11 -38.59 46.83
CA SER A 225 -18.21 -38.43 47.80
C SER A 225 -17.79 -37.88 49.16
N THR A 226 -16.52 -38.04 49.57
CA THR A 226 -16.00 -37.51 50.84
C THR A 226 -15.46 -36.09 50.73
N ALA A 227 -15.15 -35.64 49.51
CA ALA A 227 -14.75 -34.27 49.20
C ALA A 227 -15.83 -33.59 48.36
N CYS A 228 -17.09 -33.73 48.80
CA CYS A 228 -18.29 -33.19 48.17
C CYS A 228 -19.09 -32.41 49.23
N HIS A 229 -19.45 -31.16 48.93
CA HIS A 229 -20.29 -30.35 49.82
C HIS A 229 -21.66 -31.02 50.03
N GLU A 230 -22.27 -30.87 51.22
CA GLU A 230 -23.53 -31.54 51.60
C GLU A 230 -24.74 -31.15 50.73
N GLU A 231 -24.71 -29.97 50.11
CA GLU A 231 -25.74 -29.50 49.18
C GLU A 231 -25.52 -30.00 47.73
N LEU A 232 -24.50 -30.81 47.48
CA LEU A 232 -24.26 -31.51 46.21
C LEU A 232 -24.52 -33.01 46.38
N THR A 233 -25.17 -33.63 45.38
CA THR A 233 -25.38 -35.08 45.34
C THR A 233 -24.74 -35.67 44.09
N LEU A 234 -24.15 -36.85 44.25
CA LEU A 234 -23.51 -37.60 43.16
C LEU A 234 -24.44 -38.72 42.70
N SER A 235 -24.67 -38.81 41.39
CA SER A 235 -25.55 -39.82 40.79
C SER A 235 -24.77 -40.99 40.19
N GLY A 236 -25.38 -42.18 40.28
CA GLY A 236 -24.91 -43.42 39.65
C GLY A 236 -23.76 -44.11 40.39
N PRO A 237 -23.47 -45.38 40.03
CA PRO A 237 -22.35 -46.13 40.62
C PRO A 237 -20.99 -45.53 40.28
N ASP A 238 -20.90 -44.83 39.15
CA ASP A 238 -19.65 -44.25 38.65
C ASP A 238 -19.39 -42.83 39.19
N GLN A 239 -20.35 -42.23 39.91
CA GLN A 239 -20.22 -40.90 40.53
C GLN A 239 -19.66 -39.84 39.56
N LEU A 240 -20.16 -39.79 38.32
CA LEU A 240 -19.70 -38.86 37.28
C LEU A 240 -20.60 -37.63 37.12
N ILE A 241 -21.81 -37.69 37.67
CA ILE A 241 -22.82 -36.62 37.56
C ILE A 241 -23.00 -35.97 38.93
N VAL A 242 -22.91 -34.64 38.97
CA VAL A 242 -23.09 -33.82 40.16
C VAL A 242 -24.40 -33.04 40.04
N HIS A 243 -25.27 -33.12 41.04
CA HIS A 243 -26.49 -32.34 41.14
C HIS A 243 -26.42 -31.37 42.31
N TYR A 244 -26.89 -30.15 42.11
CA TYR A 244 -27.10 -29.21 43.20
C TYR A 244 -28.49 -29.41 43.81
N THR A 245 -28.53 -29.62 45.12
CA THR A 245 -29.77 -29.87 45.91
C THR A 245 -29.99 -28.85 47.03
N GLY A 246 -29.11 -27.85 47.13
CA GLY A 246 -29.21 -26.78 48.12
C GLY A 246 -30.48 -25.96 47.97
N LYS A 247 -31.03 -25.54 49.11
CA LYS A 247 -32.22 -24.67 49.17
C LYS A 247 -31.86 -23.20 49.44
N ASN A 248 -30.64 -22.95 49.91
CA ASN A 248 -30.19 -21.65 50.35
C ASN A 248 -29.47 -20.93 49.21
N TRP A 249 -30.00 -19.76 48.86
CA TRP A 249 -29.42 -18.91 47.84
C TRP A 249 -28.15 -18.25 48.38
N GLY A 250 -27.08 -18.21 47.57
CA GLY A 250 -25.82 -17.55 47.92
C GLY A 250 -24.82 -18.41 48.70
N LYS A 251 -25.08 -19.71 48.90
CA LYS A 251 -24.06 -20.64 49.39
C LYS A 251 -23.22 -21.19 48.24
N ASN A 252 -21.95 -21.41 48.58
CA ASN A 252 -20.93 -21.93 47.70
C ASN A 252 -20.82 -23.44 47.90
N CYS A 253 -20.82 -24.22 46.82
CA CYS A 253 -20.71 -25.67 46.94
C CYS A 253 -19.76 -26.24 45.89
N SER A 254 -18.74 -26.96 46.35
CA SER A 254 -17.70 -27.54 45.52
C SER A 254 -17.57 -29.05 45.72
N VAL A 255 -17.05 -29.73 44.69
CA VAL A 255 -16.66 -31.15 44.72
C VAL A 255 -15.33 -31.37 44.02
N LEU A 256 -14.51 -32.27 44.56
CA LEU A 256 -13.21 -32.64 44.00
C LEU A 256 -13.23 -34.06 43.43
N ALA A 257 -12.36 -34.34 42.46
CA ALA A 257 -12.15 -35.71 41.98
C ALA A 257 -11.37 -36.57 42.98
N LYS A 258 -11.65 -37.87 42.99
CA LYS A 258 -11.08 -38.86 43.92
C LYS A 258 -9.55 -38.98 43.83
N ARG A 259 -8.99 -38.81 42.64
CA ARG A 259 -7.54 -38.86 42.40
C ARG A 259 -7.05 -37.53 41.81
N PRO A 260 -5.82 -37.10 42.14
CA PRO A 260 -5.20 -35.96 41.49
C PRO A 260 -4.94 -36.25 40.01
N MET A 261 -4.73 -35.19 39.23
CA MET A 261 -4.35 -35.35 37.84
C MET A 261 -2.96 -36.02 37.71
N PRO A 262 -2.79 -37.06 36.87
CA PRO A 262 -1.53 -37.80 36.77
C PRO A 262 -0.37 -36.92 36.25
N LYS A 263 0.75 -36.89 36.99
CA LYS A 263 1.92 -36.06 36.63
C LYS A 263 3.05 -36.80 35.90
N LYS A 264 3.30 -38.06 36.25
CA LYS A 264 4.65 -38.64 36.07
C LYS A 264 4.95 -39.26 34.70
N ASN A 265 3.95 -39.74 33.93
CA ASN A 265 4.21 -40.54 32.73
C ASN A 265 3.37 -40.17 31.48
N PHE A 266 2.51 -39.14 31.52
CA PHE A 266 1.46 -38.97 30.49
C PHE A 266 1.47 -37.65 29.72
N GLY A 267 2.53 -36.84 29.80
CA GLY A 267 2.64 -35.56 29.07
C GLY A 267 1.60 -34.53 29.51
N ASN A 268 0.35 -34.75 29.10
CA ASN A 268 -0.80 -33.89 29.31
C ASN A 268 -1.94 -34.67 29.97
N SER A 269 -2.67 -34.04 30.89
CA SER A 269 -3.90 -34.59 31.48
C SER A 269 -5.09 -33.77 31.02
N TYR A 270 -6.22 -34.41 30.71
CA TYR A 270 -7.42 -33.71 30.21
C TYR A 270 -8.69 -34.33 30.79
N TYR A 271 -9.73 -33.51 30.96
CA TYR A 271 -11.07 -33.95 31.33
C TYR A 271 -12.11 -33.00 30.76
N GLU A 272 -13.34 -33.51 30.62
CA GLU A 272 -14.47 -32.73 30.11
C GLU A 272 -15.63 -32.77 31.10
N VAL A 273 -16.38 -31.68 31.14
CA VAL A 273 -17.61 -31.54 31.91
C VAL A 273 -18.70 -31.05 30.97
N THR A 274 -19.77 -31.81 30.86
CA THR A 274 -20.97 -31.40 30.10
C THR A 274 -21.96 -30.73 31.03
N ILE A 275 -22.48 -29.57 30.63
CA ILE A 275 -23.50 -28.86 31.40
C ILE A 275 -24.88 -29.42 31.05
N LEU A 276 -25.45 -30.25 31.93
CA LEU A 276 -26.76 -30.85 31.71
C LEU A 276 -27.90 -29.90 32.08
N GLU A 277 -27.74 -29.15 33.17
CA GLU A 277 -28.72 -28.19 33.68
C GLU A 277 -27.97 -26.99 34.30
N LYS A 278 -28.56 -25.80 34.20
CA LYS A 278 -27.99 -24.57 34.79
C LYS A 278 -29.09 -23.71 35.40
N ALA A 279 -29.20 -23.77 36.72
CA ALA A 279 -30.04 -22.85 37.50
C ALA A 279 -29.18 -21.81 38.28
N CYS A 280 -27.86 -21.97 38.25
CA CYS A 280 -26.88 -21.32 39.09
C CYS A 280 -25.64 -20.97 38.23
N ASP A 281 -24.77 -20.08 38.71
CA ASP A 281 -23.44 -19.91 38.12
C ASP A 281 -22.56 -21.12 38.44
N VAL A 282 -21.87 -21.64 37.44
CA VAL A 282 -21.06 -22.86 37.54
C VAL A 282 -19.59 -22.50 37.30
N SER A 283 -18.67 -23.06 38.08
CA SER A 283 -17.23 -22.88 37.91
C SER A 283 -16.54 -24.23 37.76
N ILE A 284 -15.70 -24.37 36.72
CA ILE A 284 -15.02 -25.62 36.37
C ILE A 284 -13.53 -25.36 36.29
N GLY A 285 -12.72 -26.19 36.95
CA GLY A 285 -11.27 -26.08 36.82
C GLY A 285 -10.48 -26.96 37.78
N LEU A 286 -9.46 -26.38 38.40
CA LEU A 286 -8.48 -27.11 39.19
C LEU A 286 -8.43 -26.57 40.62
N ALA A 287 -8.26 -27.47 41.57
CA ALA A 287 -8.07 -27.10 42.97
C ALA A 287 -6.99 -27.95 43.63
N THR A 288 -6.45 -27.45 44.74
CA THR A 288 -5.63 -28.23 45.66
C THR A 288 -6.52 -29.09 46.55
N LYS A 289 -5.94 -30.08 47.25
CA LYS A 289 -6.72 -30.97 48.15
C LYS A 289 -7.26 -30.20 49.37
N GLU A 290 -6.60 -29.11 49.71
CA GLU A 290 -6.83 -28.28 50.89
C GLU A 290 -7.96 -27.26 50.69
N MET A 291 -8.46 -27.08 49.45
CA MET A 291 -9.53 -26.14 49.15
C MET A 291 -10.81 -26.45 49.96
N PRO A 292 -11.38 -25.49 50.71
CA PRO A 292 -12.65 -25.67 51.41
C PRO A 292 -13.79 -26.03 50.45
N LEU A 293 -14.69 -26.91 50.87
CA LEU A 293 -15.82 -27.35 50.04
C LEU A 293 -16.93 -26.29 49.91
N ASP A 294 -16.96 -25.32 50.82
CA ASP A 294 -17.74 -24.09 50.78
C ASP A 294 -16.95 -22.89 50.20
N GLY A 295 -15.72 -23.15 49.74
CA GLY A 295 -14.86 -22.18 49.06
C GLY A 295 -15.19 -21.99 47.58
N TRP A 296 -14.53 -21.02 46.94
CA TRP A 296 -14.70 -20.74 45.51
C TRP A 296 -13.53 -21.25 44.68
N VAL A 297 -13.80 -22.25 43.85
CA VAL A 297 -12.86 -22.71 42.82
C VAL A 297 -12.50 -21.51 41.92
N GLY A 298 -11.23 -21.14 41.93
CA GLY A 298 -10.67 -19.96 41.24
C GLY A 298 -10.41 -18.75 42.16
N PHE A 299 -11.02 -18.68 43.35
CA PHE A 299 -10.79 -17.60 44.31
C PHE A 299 -9.90 -18.03 45.47
N GLU A 300 -9.94 -19.31 45.85
CA GLU A 300 -9.04 -19.86 46.86
C GLU A 300 -7.62 -19.98 46.30
N GLU A 301 -6.62 -19.74 47.15
CA GLU A 301 -5.23 -19.79 46.74
C GLU A 301 -4.86 -21.16 46.14
N GLY A 302 -4.18 -21.14 45.00
CA GLY A 302 -3.78 -22.36 44.28
C GLY A 302 -4.89 -23.02 43.47
N THR A 303 -6.04 -22.36 43.30
CA THR A 303 -7.17 -22.85 42.49
C THR A 303 -7.37 -22.03 41.22
N TYR A 304 -7.90 -22.66 40.17
CA TYR A 304 -8.10 -22.07 38.85
C TYR A 304 -9.48 -22.45 38.36
N ALA A 305 -10.23 -21.51 37.79
CA ALA A 305 -11.57 -21.82 37.28
C ALA A 305 -11.97 -21.00 36.07
N TYR A 306 -12.83 -21.61 35.26
CA TYR A 306 -13.64 -20.94 34.27
C TYR A 306 -15.10 -20.98 34.71
N ALA A 307 -15.66 -19.80 34.92
CA ALA A 307 -17.02 -19.61 35.40
C ALA A 307 -17.99 -19.37 34.23
N SER A 308 -19.25 -19.80 34.40
CA SER A 308 -20.28 -19.82 33.37
C SER A 308 -20.70 -18.44 32.88
N ASN A 309 -20.38 -17.39 33.66
CA ASN A 309 -20.56 -15.99 33.30
C ASN A 309 -19.40 -15.43 32.45
N GLY A 310 -18.51 -16.28 31.95
CA GLY A 310 -17.39 -15.84 31.12
C GLY A 310 -16.20 -15.31 31.92
N THR A 311 -16.09 -15.61 33.21
CA THR A 311 -14.94 -15.16 34.02
C THR A 311 -13.91 -16.27 34.18
N PHE A 312 -12.63 -15.96 34.00
CA PHE A 312 -11.51 -16.84 34.35
C PHE A 312 -10.82 -16.37 35.63
N MET A 313 -10.64 -17.26 36.58
CA MET A 313 -10.19 -16.98 37.95
C MET A 313 -8.97 -17.84 38.31
N GLY A 314 -8.12 -17.36 39.22
CA GLY A 314 -6.93 -18.08 39.70
C GLY A 314 -5.59 -17.59 39.13
N HIS A 315 -5.58 -16.46 38.42
CA HIS A 315 -4.36 -15.94 37.78
C HIS A 315 -3.83 -14.70 38.54
N GLU A 316 -2.51 -14.60 38.72
CA GLU A 316 -1.81 -13.36 39.09
C GLU A 316 -1.74 -12.40 37.88
N VAL A 317 -2.86 -11.89 37.37
CA VAL A 317 -2.84 -10.84 36.31
C VAL A 317 -2.81 -9.47 36.99
N GLU A 318 -2.08 -8.50 36.42
CA GLU A 318 -2.01 -7.10 36.88
C GLU A 318 -3.33 -6.31 36.76
N GLU A 319 -4.41 -6.91 36.25
CA GLU A 319 -5.73 -6.26 36.19
C GLU A 319 -6.42 -6.33 37.56
N TRP A 320 -6.03 -5.38 38.42
CA TRP A 320 -6.55 -5.23 39.77
C TRP A 320 -7.91 -4.51 39.76
N SER A 321 -8.98 -5.21 40.16
CA SER A 321 -10.24 -4.56 40.56
C SER A 321 -10.19 -4.19 42.05
N PRO A 322 -10.42 -2.92 42.43
CA PRO A 322 -10.37 -2.47 43.83
C PRO A 322 -11.49 -3.05 44.72
N LEU A 323 -12.43 -3.82 44.17
CA LEU A 323 -13.56 -4.42 44.88
C LEU A 323 -13.41 -5.92 45.16
N SER A 324 -12.40 -6.57 44.59
CA SER A 324 -12.18 -8.02 44.73
C SER A 324 -10.73 -8.32 45.08
N ALA A 325 -10.51 -9.11 46.12
CA ALA A 325 -9.18 -9.46 46.63
C ALA A 325 -8.31 -10.29 45.66
N HIS A 326 -8.86 -10.76 44.53
CA HIS A 326 -8.18 -11.64 43.57
C HIS A 326 -8.37 -11.16 42.12
N PRO A 327 -7.34 -11.26 41.25
CA PRO A 327 -7.45 -10.91 39.85
C PRO A 327 -8.25 -11.94 39.05
N PHE A 328 -9.04 -11.47 38.09
CA PHE A 328 -9.78 -12.32 37.16
C PHE A 328 -9.81 -11.68 35.76
N ILE A 329 -10.06 -12.49 34.72
CA ILE A 329 -10.26 -12.01 33.35
C ILE A 329 -11.74 -12.12 33.03
N GLU A 330 -12.40 -11.00 32.72
CA GLU A 330 -13.83 -10.95 32.34
C GLU A 330 -14.06 -10.57 30.88
N HIS A 331 -13.15 -9.82 30.25
CA HIS A 331 -13.37 -9.31 28.91
C HIS A 331 -12.97 -10.31 27.81
N GLY A 332 -13.88 -10.53 26.87
CA GLY A 332 -13.61 -11.31 25.64
C GLY A 332 -13.67 -12.84 25.81
N ILE A 333 -14.00 -13.33 27.01
CA ILE A 333 -14.19 -14.75 27.28
C ILE A 333 -15.70 -15.07 27.13
N PRO A 334 -16.06 -16.11 26.35
CA PRO A 334 -17.46 -16.45 26.14
C PRO A 334 -18.12 -16.99 27.41
N GLU A 335 -19.41 -16.76 27.59
CA GLU A 335 -20.20 -17.46 28.62
C GLU A 335 -20.44 -18.92 28.23
N PHE A 336 -20.86 -19.77 29.16
CA PHE A 336 -21.30 -21.13 28.84
C PHE A 336 -22.57 -21.52 29.61
N GLY A 337 -23.33 -22.44 29.01
CA GLY A 337 -24.65 -22.84 29.49
C GLY A 337 -24.99 -24.29 29.17
N VAL A 338 -26.28 -24.61 29.28
CA VAL A 338 -26.81 -25.96 29.07
C VAL A 338 -26.47 -26.45 27.66
N GLY A 339 -25.93 -27.67 27.58
CA GLY A 339 -25.50 -28.31 26.34
C GLY A 339 -24.05 -28.04 25.94
N ASP A 340 -23.35 -27.11 26.58
CA ASP A 340 -21.93 -26.89 26.33
C ASP A 340 -21.06 -27.95 27.02
N VAL A 341 -19.93 -28.28 26.38
CA VAL A 341 -18.90 -29.15 26.95
C VAL A 341 -17.65 -28.32 27.25
N ILE A 342 -17.23 -28.33 28.51
CA ILE A 342 -16.03 -27.62 28.98
C ILE A 342 -14.91 -28.63 29.20
N GLY A 343 -13.92 -28.58 28.32
CA GLY A 343 -12.64 -29.27 28.46
C GLY A 343 -11.67 -28.51 29.33
N CYS A 344 -10.98 -29.20 30.22
CA CYS A 344 -9.93 -28.66 31.06
C CYS A 344 -8.71 -29.60 31.01
N GLY A 345 -7.59 -29.06 30.56
CA GLY A 345 -6.34 -29.77 30.34
C GLY A 345 -5.16 -29.11 31.03
N VAL A 346 -4.18 -29.92 31.42
CA VAL A 346 -2.91 -29.49 31.97
C VAL A 346 -1.79 -30.10 31.17
N ASP A 347 -0.87 -29.26 30.70
CA ASP A 347 0.43 -29.68 30.22
C ASP A 347 1.44 -29.48 31.35
N TRP A 348 1.92 -30.60 31.89
CA TRP A 348 2.85 -30.60 33.01
C TRP A 348 4.28 -30.24 32.61
N GLN A 349 4.64 -30.38 31.33
CA GLN A 349 5.96 -30.00 30.83
C GLN A 349 6.07 -28.48 30.68
N LEU A 350 5.00 -27.85 30.19
CA LEU A 350 4.94 -26.40 30.02
C LEU A 350 4.41 -25.68 31.26
N ALA A 351 3.94 -26.42 32.27
CA ALA A 351 3.24 -25.90 33.45
C ALA A 351 2.05 -25.00 33.08
N LYS A 352 1.28 -25.40 32.04
CA LYS A 352 0.17 -24.63 31.49
C LYS A 352 -1.16 -25.31 31.72
N LEU A 353 -2.15 -24.53 32.13
CA LEU A 353 -3.57 -24.90 32.03
C LEU A 353 -4.09 -24.54 30.64
N PHE A 354 -5.04 -25.34 30.16
CA PHE A 354 -5.80 -25.12 28.95
C PHE A 354 -7.27 -25.37 29.29
N ILE A 355 -8.14 -24.45 28.91
CA ILE A 355 -9.59 -24.65 28.98
C ILE A 355 -10.13 -24.55 27.57
N GLN A 356 -11.11 -25.37 27.24
CA GLN A 356 -11.73 -25.41 25.92
C GLN A 356 -13.24 -25.47 26.09
N ARG A 357 -13.97 -24.52 25.49
CA ARG A 357 -15.42 -24.60 25.34
C ARG A 357 -15.74 -25.21 23.98
N MET A 358 -16.47 -26.31 23.97
CA MET A 358 -17.13 -26.85 22.78
C MET A 358 -18.61 -26.55 22.91
N GLY A 359 -19.03 -25.47 22.25
CA GLY A 359 -20.42 -25.04 22.25
C GLY A 359 -21.22 -25.63 21.09
N SER A 360 -22.54 -25.72 21.27
CA SER A 360 -23.49 -26.02 20.19
C SER A 360 -23.55 -24.92 19.11
N ASP A 361 -22.99 -23.75 19.40
CA ASP A 361 -22.95 -22.56 18.54
C ASP A 361 -21.79 -22.52 17.52
N GLY A 362 -20.89 -23.52 17.53
CA GLY A 362 -19.81 -23.65 16.56
C GLY A 362 -18.66 -22.63 16.70
N LYS A 363 -18.55 -21.92 17.84
CA LYS A 363 -17.46 -20.97 18.07
C LYS A 363 -16.14 -21.66 18.48
N LEU A 364 -15.03 -21.07 18.05
CA LEU A 364 -13.65 -21.57 18.23
C LEU A 364 -13.23 -21.67 19.71
N PRO A 365 -12.29 -22.58 20.04
CA PRO A 365 -11.79 -22.77 21.39
C PRO A 365 -11.01 -21.55 21.90
N VAL A 366 -11.24 -21.16 23.16
CA VAL A 366 -10.53 -20.08 23.85
C VAL A 366 -9.44 -20.69 24.72
N CYS A 367 -8.17 -20.52 24.34
CA CYS A 367 -7.03 -21.09 25.04
C CYS A 367 -6.42 -20.05 26.00
N LEU A 368 -6.46 -20.29 27.30
CA LEU A 368 -5.91 -19.41 28.34
C LEU A 368 -4.84 -20.17 29.13
N SER A 369 -3.64 -19.62 29.28
CA SER A 369 -2.49 -20.31 29.90
C SER A 369 -1.88 -19.54 31.09
N PRO A 370 -2.32 -19.81 32.34
CA PRO A 370 -1.58 -19.48 33.56
C PRO A 370 -0.53 -20.54 33.93
N ILE A 371 0.40 -20.17 34.83
CA ILE A 371 1.42 -21.04 35.47
C ILE A 371 0.78 -21.77 36.66
N LEU A 372 0.97 -23.10 36.77
CA LEU A 372 0.30 -23.95 37.77
C LEU A 372 1.14 -24.28 39.03
N PRO A 373 0.53 -24.40 40.22
CA PRO A 373 1.16 -24.90 41.44
C PRO A 373 1.27 -26.44 41.43
N PRO A 374 2.13 -27.04 42.29
CA PRO A 374 2.26 -28.49 42.36
C PRO A 374 1.04 -29.14 43.06
N ASN A 375 0.36 -30.06 42.34
CA ASN A 375 -0.62 -31.07 42.83
C ASN A 375 -2.10 -30.66 42.70
N CYS A 376 -2.59 -30.60 41.47
CA CYS A 376 -3.97 -30.19 41.19
C CYS A 376 -4.94 -31.38 41.03
N PHE A 377 -6.17 -31.19 41.50
CA PHE A 377 -7.33 -32.06 41.36
C PHE A 377 -8.34 -31.42 40.42
N ARG A 378 -9.20 -32.23 39.79
CA ARG A 378 -10.38 -31.71 39.07
C ARG A 378 -11.35 -31.14 40.10
N ALA A 379 -11.88 -29.96 39.83
CA ALA A 379 -12.80 -29.27 40.72
C ALA A 379 -14.01 -28.74 39.94
N PHE A 380 -15.19 -28.93 40.53
CA PHE A 380 -16.46 -28.42 40.03
C PHE A 380 -17.19 -27.68 41.14
N ARG A 381 -17.84 -26.58 40.79
CA ARG A 381 -18.66 -25.78 41.71
C ARG A 381 -19.95 -25.30 41.06
N CYS A 382 -21.01 -25.23 41.86
CA CYS A 382 -22.26 -24.50 41.56
C CYS A 382 -22.47 -23.40 42.62
N MET A 383 -22.94 -22.23 42.18
CA MET A 383 -23.25 -21.05 42.99
C MET A 383 -24.59 -20.46 42.57
N THR A 384 -25.54 -20.36 43.50
CA THR A 384 -26.81 -19.65 43.25
C THR A 384 -26.63 -18.15 43.46
N ARG A 385 -26.82 -17.35 42.40
CA ARG A 385 -26.76 -15.88 42.49
C ARG A 385 -28.04 -15.37 43.16
N ALA A 386 -27.91 -14.58 44.23
CA ALA A 386 -29.03 -13.83 44.77
C ALA A 386 -29.38 -12.69 43.78
N THR A 387 -30.62 -12.68 43.29
CA THR A 387 -31.16 -11.58 42.46
C THR A 387 -31.51 -10.37 43.28
#